data_AF-A0A957XKE3-F1
#
_entry.id   AF-A0A957XKE3-F1
#
_cell.length_a   1.000
_cell.length_b   1.000
_cell.length_c   1.000
_cell.angle_alpha   90.00
_cell.angle_beta   90.00
_cell.angle_gamma   90.00
#
_symmetry.space_group_name_H-M   'P 1'
#
loop_
_entity.id
_entity.type
_entity.pdbx_description
1 polymer ?
#
loop_
_entity_poly.entity_id
_entity_poly.type
_entity_poly.pdbx_seq_one_letter_code
_entity_poly.pdbx_strand_id
1 'polypeptide(L)'
;MPDLKALKGWAKSHGWPTPWFGFKEAFIAKLFESQETLTLALNESGITMHIPIPEHSLTIERLQELDALYEAREDGGVLGQRPTGWGILVSELREIRRLVEAGVTVKVEGSQTVLNTWQSFYAWAHGRYHMLEDGFDSWIGDDDS
;
A
#
# COMPACT_ATOMS: atom_id res chain seq x y z
N MET A 1 -24.45 9.48 -9.81
CA MET A 1 -24.26 10.43 -8.69
C MET A 1 -25.36 10.15 -7.66
N PRO A 2 -25.04 10.03 -6.37
CA PRO A 2 -26.07 9.83 -5.34
C PRO A 2 -27.03 11.02 -5.32
N ASP A 3 -28.33 10.77 -5.13
CA ASP A 3 -29.33 11.81 -4.98
C ASP A 3 -29.09 12.55 -3.65
N LEU A 4 -28.61 13.79 -3.77
CA LEU A 4 -28.25 14.63 -2.63
C LEU A 4 -29.48 14.94 -1.74
N LYS A 5 -30.69 14.90 -2.30
CA LYS A 5 -31.93 15.05 -1.55
C LYS A 5 -32.23 13.81 -0.71
N ALA A 6 -32.06 12.62 -1.29
CA ALA A 6 -32.18 11.36 -0.57
C ALA A 6 -31.15 11.26 0.55
N LEU A 7 -29.90 11.64 0.28
CA LEU A 7 -28.81 11.63 1.28
C LEU A 7 -29.06 12.61 2.43
N LYS A 8 -29.59 13.80 2.15
CA LYS A 8 -30.04 14.75 3.19
C LYS A 8 -31.20 14.19 4.01
N GLY A 9 -32.14 13.50 3.36
CA GLY A 9 -33.27 12.85 4.03
C GLY A 9 -32.82 11.76 4.99
N TRP A 10 -31.90 10.90 4.53
CA TRP A 10 -31.27 9.87 5.35
C TRP A 10 -30.45 10.46 6.50
N ALA A 11 -29.57 11.43 6.23
CA ALA A 11 -28.79 12.09 7.28
C ALA A 11 -29.72 12.67 8.37
N LYS A 12 -30.83 13.28 7.97
CA LYS A 12 -31.84 13.80 8.91
C LYS A 12 -32.51 12.69 9.73
N SER A 13 -32.84 11.53 9.15
CA SER A 13 -33.47 10.43 9.89
C SER A 13 -32.54 9.80 10.94
N HIS A 14 -31.23 9.87 10.73
CA HIS A 14 -30.21 9.40 11.68
C HIS A 14 -29.69 10.50 12.62
N GLY A 15 -30.28 11.70 12.61
CA GLY A 15 -29.89 12.81 13.48
C GLY A 15 -28.54 13.46 13.13
N TRP A 16 -28.07 13.30 11.89
CA TRP A 16 -26.83 13.89 11.41
C TRP A 16 -27.02 15.38 11.03
N PRO A 17 -25.95 16.19 11.06
CA PRO A 17 -26.03 17.59 10.71
C PRO A 17 -26.42 17.78 9.23
N THR A 18 -27.53 18.48 8.99
CA THR A 18 -28.02 18.80 7.64
C THR A 18 -28.09 20.32 7.38
N PRO A 19 -26.97 21.06 7.42
CA PRO A 19 -26.99 22.50 7.21
C PRO A 19 -27.40 22.83 5.77
N TRP A 20 -28.02 24.00 5.59
CA TRP A 20 -28.49 24.45 4.27
C TRP A 20 -27.33 24.74 3.31
N PHE A 21 -26.26 25.34 3.85
CA PHE A 21 -24.96 25.50 3.20
C PHE A 21 -23.93 24.58 3.87
N GLY A 22 -23.00 24.01 3.10
CA GLY A 22 -21.93 23.18 3.67
C GLY A 22 -22.36 21.76 4.11
N PHE A 23 -23.47 21.23 3.56
CA PHE A 23 -23.96 19.89 3.94
C PHE A 23 -22.92 18.80 3.69
N LYS A 24 -22.20 18.83 2.57
CA LYS A 24 -21.24 17.78 2.22
C LYS A 24 -20.09 17.74 3.21
N GLU A 25 -19.59 18.90 3.61
CA GLU A 25 -18.50 19.07 4.55
C GLU A 25 -18.91 18.58 5.95
N ALA A 26 -20.09 18.99 6.42
CA ALA A 26 -20.65 18.52 7.70
C ALA A 26 -20.94 17.00 7.68
N PHE A 27 -21.39 16.49 6.53
CA PHE A 27 -21.63 15.08 6.33
C PHE A 27 -20.34 14.27 6.38
N ILE A 28 -19.30 14.70 5.66
CA ILE A 28 -17.97 14.05 5.66
C ILE A 28 -17.35 14.12 7.07
N ALA A 29 -17.46 15.24 7.76
CA ALA A 29 -16.98 15.37 9.14
C ALA A 29 -17.66 14.36 10.07
N LYS A 30 -18.98 14.16 9.94
CA LYS A 30 -19.72 13.16 10.72
C LYS A 30 -19.39 11.72 10.30
N LEU A 31 -19.20 11.49 9.00
CA LEU A 31 -18.84 10.19 8.44
C LEU A 31 -17.52 9.66 9.00
N PHE A 32 -16.54 10.53 9.23
CA PHE A 32 -15.23 10.18 9.76
C PHE A 32 -15.06 10.47 11.26
N GLU A 33 -16.14 10.78 11.98
CA GLU A 33 -16.09 11.03 13.43
C GLU A 33 -15.77 9.74 14.21
N SER A 34 -16.32 8.59 13.78
CA SER A 34 -16.02 7.29 14.38
C SER A 34 -16.21 6.14 13.38
N GLN A 35 -15.65 4.98 13.71
CA GLN A 35 -15.86 3.77 12.89
C GLN A 35 -17.34 3.34 12.86
N GLU A 36 -18.10 3.64 13.93
CA GLU A 36 -19.54 3.35 14.01
C GLU A 36 -20.33 4.21 13.02
N THR A 37 -20.03 5.52 12.94
CA THR A 37 -20.72 6.41 11.99
C THR A 37 -20.39 6.08 10.54
N LEU A 38 -19.14 5.71 10.28
CA LEU A 38 -18.69 5.22 8.97
C LEU A 38 -19.43 3.94 8.55
N THR A 39 -19.52 2.96 9.46
CA THR A 39 -20.17 1.68 9.22
C THR A 39 -21.67 1.84 8.97
N LEU A 40 -22.34 2.67 9.78
CA LEU A 40 -23.76 3.00 9.62
C LEU A 40 -24.03 3.61 8.24
N ALA A 41 -23.21 4.59 7.83
CA ALA A 41 -23.36 5.21 6.52
C ALA A 41 -23.10 4.22 5.37
N LEU A 42 -22.04 3.41 5.45
CA LEU A 42 -21.74 2.42 4.41
C LEU A 42 -22.88 1.42 4.19
N ASN A 43 -23.53 0.99 5.27
CA ASN A 43 -24.56 -0.04 5.21
C ASN A 43 -25.95 0.50 4.84
N GLU A 44 -26.31 1.72 5.28
CA GLU A 44 -27.69 2.19 5.22
C GLU A 44 -27.91 3.41 4.31
N SER A 45 -26.89 4.22 4.05
CA SER A 45 -27.06 5.49 3.31
C SER A 45 -27.06 5.34 1.79
N GLY A 46 -26.70 4.16 1.27
CA GLY A 46 -26.53 3.90 -0.16
C GLY A 46 -25.36 4.68 -0.80
N ILE A 47 -24.44 5.22 0.01
CA ILE A 47 -23.23 5.90 -0.48
C ILE A 47 -22.25 4.86 -1.02
N THR A 48 -21.88 5.02 -2.28
CA THR A 48 -20.69 4.37 -2.83
C THR A 48 -19.48 5.25 -2.55
N MET A 49 -18.59 4.79 -1.67
CA MET A 49 -17.28 5.42 -1.50
C MET A 49 -16.32 4.88 -2.55
N HIS A 50 -15.81 5.76 -3.41
CA HIS A 50 -14.66 5.47 -4.24
C HIS A 50 -13.43 5.99 -3.52
N ILE A 51 -12.71 5.09 -2.86
CA ILE A 51 -11.37 5.41 -2.36
C ILE A 51 -10.45 5.28 -3.57
N PRO A 52 -9.83 6.37 -4.06
CA PRO A 52 -8.80 6.25 -5.08
C PRO A 52 -7.69 5.41 -4.47
N ILE A 53 -7.47 4.22 -5.04
CA ILE A 53 -6.31 3.41 -4.70
C ILE A 53 -5.10 4.21 -5.17
N PRO A 54 -4.18 4.63 -4.27
CA PRO A 54 -2.97 5.29 -4.71
C PRO A 54 -2.24 4.35 -5.66
N GLU A 55 -1.87 4.86 -6.83
CA GLU A 55 -1.01 4.12 -7.76
C GLU A 55 0.42 4.61 -7.56
N HIS A 56 1.34 3.68 -7.31
CA HIS A 56 2.77 3.94 -7.30
C HIS A 56 3.40 3.21 -8.49
N SER A 57 4.39 3.81 -9.13
CA SER A 57 5.11 3.19 -10.24
C SER A 57 6.56 2.96 -9.83
N LEU A 58 6.97 1.70 -9.84
CA LEU A 58 8.36 1.32 -9.67
C LEU A 58 9.05 1.50 -11.02
N THR A 59 9.87 2.55 -11.13
CA THR A 59 10.50 2.93 -12.40
C THR A 59 11.60 1.97 -12.82
N ILE A 60 11.95 1.99 -14.12
CA ILE A 60 13.08 1.20 -14.64
C ILE A 60 14.39 1.55 -13.92
N GLU A 61 14.62 2.83 -13.65
CA GLU A 61 15.80 3.31 -12.91
C GLU A 61 15.84 2.70 -11.50
N ARG A 62 14.71 2.71 -10.80
CA ARG A 62 14.61 2.13 -9.46
C ARG A 62 14.81 0.62 -9.47
N LEU A 63 14.29 -0.08 -10.49
CA LEU A 63 14.54 -1.50 -10.69
C LEU A 63 16.03 -1.79 -10.89
N GLN A 64 16.72 -0.99 -11.70
CA GLN A 64 18.16 -1.14 -11.94
C GLN A 64 18.98 -0.92 -10.67
N GLU A 65 18.59 0.03 -9.82
CA GLU A 65 19.22 0.24 -8.52
C GLU A 65 19.06 -0.99 -7.61
N LEU A 66 17.85 -1.56 -7.53
CA LEU A 66 17.61 -2.77 -6.74
C LEU A 66 18.40 -3.98 -7.28
N ASP A 67 18.45 -4.15 -8.60
CA ASP A 67 19.27 -5.18 -9.23
C ASP A 67 20.75 -4.97 -8.94
N ALA A 68 21.23 -3.73 -9.01
CA ALA A 68 22.62 -3.41 -8.70
C ALA A 68 22.95 -3.70 -7.23
N LEU A 69 22.03 -3.44 -6.30
CA LEU A 69 22.20 -3.78 -4.88
C LEU A 69 22.22 -5.30 -4.64
N TYR A 70 21.46 -6.06 -5.42
CA TYR A 70 21.46 -7.52 -5.39
C TYR A 70 22.76 -8.12 -5.93
N GLU A 71 23.28 -7.58 -7.04
CA GLU A 71 24.51 -8.02 -7.69
C GLU A 71 25.78 -7.47 -7.00
N ALA A 72 25.66 -6.43 -6.19
CA ALA A 72 26.78 -5.80 -5.48
C ALA A 72 27.38 -6.77 -4.44
N ARG A 73 28.46 -7.44 -4.86
CA ARG A 73 29.34 -8.23 -4.01
C ARG A 73 30.66 -7.51 -3.88
N GLU A 74 31.08 -7.20 -2.66
CA GLU A 74 32.49 -6.88 -2.43
C GLU A 74 33.30 -8.17 -2.36
N ASP A 75 34.45 -8.18 -3.03
CA ASP A 75 35.47 -9.22 -2.86
C ASP A 75 36.05 -9.14 -1.46
N GLY A 76 35.36 -9.78 -0.52
CA GLY A 76 35.74 -9.89 0.90
C GLY A 76 36.89 -10.85 1.18
N GLY A 77 37.90 -10.92 0.31
CA GLY A 77 39.10 -11.75 0.52
C GLY A 77 38.83 -13.16 1.09
N VAL A 78 39.70 -13.63 1.99
CA VAL A 78 39.83 -15.04 2.45
C VAL A 78 38.61 -15.57 3.24
N LEU A 79 37.64 -14.73 3.63
CA LEU A 79 36.49 -15.14 4.45
C LEU A 79 35.15 -15.25 3.69
N GLY A 80 35.18 -15.21 2.36
CA GLY A 80 33.99 -15.37 1.54
C GLY A 80 33.27 -14.05 1.26
N GLN A 81 32.65 -13.97 0.08
CA GLN A 81 31.95 -12.79 -0.41
C GLN A 81 30.77 -12.45 0.51
N ARG A 82 30.88 -11.34 1.24
CA ARG A 82 29.76 -10.81 2.03
C ARG A 82 29.02 -9.79 1.14
N PRO A 83 27.71 -9.95 0.90
CA PRO A 83 26.96 -9.00 0.09
C PRO A 83 26.77 -7.69 0.87
N THR A 84 27.41 -6.62 0.40
CA THR A 84 27.43 -5.31 1.08
C THR A 84 26.15 -4.51 0.84
N GLY A 85 25.51 -4.70 -0.32
CA GLY A 85 24.25 -4.05 -0.70
C GLY A 85 22.99 -4.71 -0.14
N TRP A 86 23.12 -5.88 0.49
CA TRP A 86 21.99 -6.72 0.89
C TRP A 86 21.04 -6.06 1.90
N GLY A 87 21.59 -5.38 2.91
CA GLY A 87 20.78 -4.70 3.92
C GLY A 87 19.94 -3.55 3.34
N ILE A 88 20.51 -2.83 2.37
CA ILE A 88 19.81 -1.76 1.66
C ILE A 88 18.72 -2.37 0.78
N LEU A 89 19.03 -3.41 0.01
CA LEU A 89 18.03 -4.12 -0.80
C LEU A 89 16.82 -4.57 0.03
N VAL A 90 17.06 -5.21 1.18
CA VAL A 90 15.98 -5.66 2.07
C VAL A 90 15.15 -4.49 2.59
N SER A 91 15.80 -3.39 2.99
CA SER A 91 15.09 -2.18 3.44
C SER A 91 14.17 -1.63 2.36
N GLU A 92 14.66 -1.57 1.13
CA GLU A 92 13.89 -1.05 -0.02
C GLU A 92 12.72 -1.97 -0.39
N LEU A 93 12.93 -3.28 -0.34
CA LEU A 93 11.87 -4.26 -0.53
C LEU A 93 10.80 -4.15 0.57
N ARG A 94 11.18 -3.83 1.82
CA ARG A 94 10.23 -3.57 2.91
C ARG A 94 9.41 -2.30 2.67
N GLU A 95 9.97 -1.25 2.08
CA GLU A 95 9.18 -0.06 1.70
C GLU A 95 8.12 -0.39 0.65
N ILE A 96 8.50 -1.15 -0.39
CA ILE A 96 7.55 -1.60 -1.43
C ILE A 96 6.46 -2.49 -0.81
N ARG A 97 6.83 -3.40 0.10
CA ARG A 97 5.87 -4.19 0.88
C ARG A 97 4.88 -3.31 1.62
N ARG A 98 5.35 -2.31 2.38
CA ARG A 98 4.50 -1.42 3.19
C ARG A 98 3.50 -0.66 2.31
N LEU A 99 3.91 -0.25 1.12
CA LEU A 99 2.99 0.36 0.15
C LEU A 99 1.87 -0.61 -0.23
N VAL A 100 2.23 -1.84 -0.61
CA VAL A 100 1.25 -2.87 -0.99
C VAL A 100 0.32 -3.24 0.17
N GLU A 101 0.84 -3.37 1.40
CA GLU A 101 0.04 -3.63 2.61
C GLU A 101 -0.88 -2.46 2.97
N ALA A 102 -0.47 -1.21 2.69
CA ALA A 102 -1.32 -0.03 2.81
C ALA A 102 -2.39 0.07 1.70
N GLY A 103 -2.48 -0.92 0.81
CA GLY A 103 -3.44 -0.98 -0.29
C GLY A 103 -3.04 -0.16 -1.51
N VAL A 104 -1.80 0.32 -1.59
CA VAL A 104 -1.26 1.01 -2.78
C VAL A 104 -1.02 -0.02 -3.89
N THR A 105 -1.49 0.28 -5.09
CA THR A 105 -1.16 -0.55 -6.26
C THR A 105 0.18 -0.11 -6.83
N VAL A 106 1.18 -0.98 -6.77
CA VAL A 106 2.52 -0.73 -7.32
C VAL A 106 2.62 -1.37 -8.71
N LYS A 107 2.80 -0.54 -9.75
CA LYS A 107 3.03 -0.99 -11.13
C LYS A 107 4.53 -1.07 -11.39
N VAL A 108 5.00 -2.19 -11.93
CA VAL A 108 6.41 -2.37 -12.28
C VAL A 108 6.62 -1.96 -13.73
N GLU A 109 7.31 -0.84 -13.94
CA GLU A 109 7.54 -0.30 -15.27
C GLU A 109 8.29 -1.29 -16.18
N GLY A 110 7.95 -1.32 -17.46
CA GLY A 110 8.53 -2.27 -18.42
C GLY A 110 8.01 -3.71 -18.30
N SER A 111 7.03 -3.96 -17.43
CA SER A 111 6.40 -5.29 -17.28
C SER A 111 4.88 -5.20 -17.17
N GLN A 112 4.20 -6.34 -17.30
CA GLN A 112 2.76 -6.46 -16.96
C GLN A 112 2.51 -6.69 -15.47
N THR A 113 3.57 -6.65 -14.65
CA THR A 113 3.49 -6.98 -13.23
C THR A 113 2.86 -5.84 -12.44
N VAL A 114 1.83 -6.19 -11.68
CA VAL A 114 1.13 -5.28 -10.76
C VAL A 114 1.15 -5.91 -9.38
N LEU A 115 1.72 -5.19 -8.42
CA LEU A 115 1.77 -5.60 -7.01
C LEU A 115 0.64 -4.88 -6.27
N ASN A 116 -0.42 -5.64 -5.98
CA ASN A 116 -1.63 -5.12 -5.31
C ASN A 116 -2.03 -5.97 -4.10
N THR A 117 -1.26 -7.01 -3.81
CA THR A 117 -1.43 -7.92 -2.67
C THR A 117 -0.07 -8.35 -2.15
N TRP A 118 0.01 -8.65 -0.85
CA TRP A 118 1.20 -9.23 -0.24
C TRP A 118 1.76 -10.42 -1.03
N GLN A 119 0.88 -11.32 -1.49
CA GLN A 119 1.27 -12.51 -2.26
C GLN A 119 1.88 -12.14 -3.62
N SER A 120 1.32 -11.15 -4.32
CA SER A 120 1.89 -10.67 -5.59
C SER A 120 3.26 -10.04 -5.42
N PHE A 121 3.46 -9.27 -4.33
CA PHE A 121 4.76 -8.71 -3.98
C PHE A 121 5.77 -9.83 -3.64
N TYR A 122 5.40 -10.77 -2.78
CA TYR A 122 6.28 -11.86 -2.38
C TYR A 122 6.71 -12.72 -3.58
N ALA A 123 5.77 -13.11 -4.45
CA ALA A 123 6.08 -13.88 -5.65
C ALA A 123 7.02 -13.11 -6.61
N TRP A 124 6.80 -11.80 -6.76
CA TRP A 124 7.66 -10.95 -7.59
C TRP A 124 9.08 -10.81 -7.01
N ALA A 125 9.19 -10.48 -5.71
CA ALA A 125 10.47 -10.28 -5.04
C ALA A 125 11.27 -11.59 -5.03
N HIS A 126 10.63 -12.73 -4.75
CA HIS A 126 11.26 -14.05 -4.77
C HIS A 126 11.73 -14.44 -6.18
N GLY A 127 10.87 -14.27 -7.18
CA GLY A 127 11.21 -14.60 -8.57
C GLY A 127 12.38 -13.77 -9.12
N ARG A 128 12.56 -12.54 -8.63
CA ARG A 128 13.64 -11.64 -9.05
C ARG A 128 14.92 -11.83 -8.24
N TYR A 129 14.81 -12.04 -6.93
CA TYR A 129 15.93 -12.09 -5.99
C TYR A 129 15.94 -13.44 -5.24
N HIS A 130 16.26 -14.52 -5.95
CA HIS A 130 16.16 -15.90 -5.44
C HIS A 130 16.99 -16.18 -4.18
N MET A 131 18.13 -15.49 -3.99
CA MET A 131 18.98 -15.66 -2.81
C MET A 131 18.37 -15.06 -1.52
N LEU A 132 17.17 -14.44 -1.59
CA LEU A 132 16.48 -13.92 -0.41
C LEU A 132 16.21 -15.00 0.65
N GLU A 133 16.02 -16.26 0.23
CA GLU A 133 15.80 -17.40 1.14
C GLU A 133 17.10 -18.04 1.64
N ASP A 134 18.21 -17.92 0.90
CA ASP A 134 19.47 -18.63 1.22
C ASP A 134 20.27 -17.98 2.36
N GLY A 135 19.93 -16.75 2.77
CA GLY A 135 20.76 -15.96 3.67
C GLY A 135 20.09 -15.45 4.95
N PHE A 136 18.79 -15.15 4.93
CA PHE A 136 18.13 -14.44 6.04
C PHE A 136 16.60 -14.58 5.93
N ASP A 137 16.01 -15.60 6.55
CA ASP A 137 14.55 -15.73 6.73
C ASP A 137 13.88 -14.48 7.36
N SER A 138 14.68 -13.58 7.95
CA SER A 138 14.21 -12.34 8.56
C SER A 138 13.95 -11.20 7.57
N TRP A 139 14.16 -11.36 6.26
CA TRP A 139 13.84 -10.27 5.31
C TRP A 139 12.33 -9.97 5.26
N ILE A 140 11.50 -10.97 5.57
CA ILE A 140 10.03 -10.90 5.74
C ILE A 140 9.63 -10.65 7.20
N GLY A 141 10.52 -10.90 8.16
CA GLY A 141 10.25 -10.79 9.59
C GLY A 141 9.92 -9.37 10.04
N ASP A 142 9.25 -9.29 11.20
CA ASP A 142 8.73 -8.06 11.80
C ASP A 142 9.73 -6.90 11.79
N ASP A 143 9.20 -5.69 11.67
CA ASP A 143 9.95 -4.43 11.72
C ASP A 143 10.54 -4.12 13.11
N ASP A 144 10.46 -5.07 14.06
CA ASP A 144 10.85 -4.90 15.46
C ASP A 144 12.13 -5.67 15.84
N SER A 145 13.19 -4.91 16.06
CA SER A 145 14.09 -5.01 17.24
C SER A 145 14.86 -3.71 17.42
#